data_AF-X1P2A2-F1
#
_entry.id   AF-X1P2A2-F1
#
_cell.length_a   1.000
_cell.length_b   1.000
_cell.length_c   1.000
_cell.angle_alpha   90.00
_cell.angle_beta   90.00
_cell.angle_gamma   90.00
#
_symmetry.space_group_name_H-M   'P 1'
#
loop_
_entity.id
_entity.type
_entity.pdbx_description
1 polymer ?
#
loop_
_entity_poly.entity_id
_entity_poly.type
_entity_poly.pdbx_seq_one_letter_code
_entity_poly.pdbx_strand_id
1 'polypeptide(L)'
;PTLKKEITRCLRQTIGPIATPDEIYFVESMPKTRSGKIMRRVLKAVASEQSLGDLTTLEDEASVEEVKRAYEGLKRVSREDKSSPKG
;
A
#
# COMPACT_ATOMS: atom_id res chain seq x y z
N PRO A 1 19.95 -10.11 0.23
CA PRO A 1 18.92 -9.33 0.95
C PRO A 1 17.60 -9.46 0.21
N THR A 2 16.44 -9.44 0.87
CA THR A 2 15.16 -9.40 0.14
C THR A 2 14.92 -7.98 -0.38
N LEU A 3 14.22 -7.82 -1.51
CA LEU A 3 13.92 -6.50 -2.11
C LEU A 3 13.33 -5.51 -1.09
N LYS A 4 12.46 -5.99 -0.20
CA LYS A 4 11.91 -5.20 0.92
C LYS A 4 13.00 -4.56 1.80
N LYS A 5 14.03 -5.33 2.18
CA LYS A 5 15.14 -4.83 3.01
C LYS A 5 15.97 -3.77 2.28
N GLU A 6 16.12 -3.90 0.97
CA GLU A 6 16.87 -2.93 0.16
C GLU A 6 16.13 -1.61 0.03
N ILE A 7 14.81 -1.64 -0.20
CA ILE A 7 13.96 -0.45 -0.21
C ILE A 7 14.00 0.25 1.14
N THR A 8 13.81 -0.49 2.25
CA THR A 8 13.88 0.08 3.60
C THR A 8 15.24 0.72 3.88
N ARG A 9 16.34 0.06 3.50
CA ARG A 9 17.68 0.61 3.66
C ARG A 9 17.86 1.90 2.85
N CYS A 10 17.39 1.92 1.61
CA CYS A 10 17.45 3.11 0.75
C CYS A 10 16.68 4.28 1.38
N LEU A 11 15.44 4.06 1.83
CA LEU A 11 14.63 5.12 2.48
C LEU A 11 15.30 5.68 3.74
N ARG A 12 15.89 4.80 4.57
CA ARG A 12 16.63 5.22 5.77
C ARG A 12 17.88 6.03 5.45
N GLN A 13 18.59 5.71 4.36
CA GLN A 13 19.79 6.42 3.95
C GLN A 13 19.47 7.76 3.29
N THR A 14 18.41 7.82 2.48
CA THR A 14 18.08 9.02 1.69
C THR A 14 17.24 10.04 2.44
N ILE A 15 16.29 9.60 3.28
CA ILE A 15 15.35 10.49 3.97
C ILE A 15 15.52 10.42 5.49
N GLY A 16 15.83 9.23 6.02
CA GLY A 16 16.07 9.01 7.45
C GLY A 16 15.07 8.04 8.08
N PRO A 17 15.25 7.70 9.37
CA PRO A 17 14.44 6.70 10.06
C PRO A 17 12.93 7.01 10.05
N ILE A 18 12.54 8.29 10.13
CA ILE A 18 11.14 8.74 10.17
C ILE A 18 10.36 8.40 8.90
N ALA A 19 11.03 8.24 7.77
CA ALA A 19 10.40 7.88 6.49
C ALA A 19 10.36 6.37 6.24
N THR A 20 10.78 5.56 7.22
CA THR A 20 10.68 4.10 7.12
C THR A 20 9.21 3.70 7.24
N PRO A 21 8.61 3.07 6.22
CA PRO A 21 7.27 2.51 6.37
C PRO A 21 7.32 1.31 7.32
N ASP A 22 6.27 1.13 8.12
CA ASP A 22 6.12 -0.05 8.99
C ASP A 22 6.11 -1.33 8.15
N GLU A 23 5.39 -1.31 7.04
CA GLU A 23 5.22 -2.45 6.14
C GLU A 23 5.27 -2.04 4.67
N ILE A 24 5.73 -2.97 3.82
CA ILE A 24 5.81 -2.81 2.36
C ILE A 24 5.14 -4.02 1.75
N TYR A 25 4.10 -3.77 0.95
CA TYR A 25 3.39 -4.79 0.19
C TYR A 25 3.59 -4.55 -1.30
N PHE A 26 3.79 -5.63 -2.05
CA PHE A 26 3.96 -5.57 -3.50
C PHE A 26 2.66 -5.96 -4.20
N VAL A 27 2.30 -5.18 -5.21
CA VAL A 27 1.16 -5.45 -6.09
C VAL A 27 1.68 -5.55 -7.52
N GLU A 28 1.03 -6.36 -8.34
CA GLU A 28 1.29 -6.52 -9.76
C GLU A 28 0.89 -5.26 -10.54
N SER A 29 -0.20 -4.60 -10.11
CA SER A 29 -0.74 -3.43 -10.79
C SER A 29 -1.13 -2.29 -9.83
N MET A 30 -0.97 -1.05 -10.29
CA MET A 30 -1.36 0.15 -9.57
C MET A 30 -2.57 0.82 -10.23
N PRO A 31 -3.54 1.35 -9.46
CA PRO A 31 -4.64 2.14 -10.00
C PRO A 31 -4.13 3.35 -10.76
N LYS A 32 -4.29 3.33 -12.08
CA LYS A 32 -3.83 4.37 -13.00
C LYS A 32 -4.98 4.86 -13.87
N THR A 33 -4.94 6.13 -14.24
CA THR A 33 -5.81 6.67 -15.28
C THR A 33 -5.43 6.08 -16.65
N ARG A 34 -6.32 6.17 -17.64
CA ARG A 34 -6.01 5.85 -19.06
C ARG A 34 -4.83 6.65 -19.64
N SER A 35 -4.43 7.73 -18.99
CA SER A 35 -3.23 8.52 -19.31
C SER A 35 -1.98 8.10 -18.52
N GLY A 36 -2.05 7.00 -17.75
CA GLY A 36 -0.95 6.42 -16.98
C GLY A 36 -0.68 7.06 -15.61
N LYS A 37 -1.46 8.07 -15.19
CA LYS A 37 -1.24 8.74 -13.90
C LYS A 37 -1.75 7.87 -12.76
N ILE A 38 -0.91 7.65 -11.73
CA ILE A 38 -1.31 6.92 -10.53
C ILE A 38 -2.42 7.68 -9.79
N MET A 39 -3.55 7.03 -9.57
CA MET A 39 -4.70 7.58 -8.87
C MET A 39 -4.53 7.45 -7.35
N ARG A 40 -3.60 8.24 -6.79
CA ARG A 40 -3.28 8.22 -5.35
C ARG A 40 -4.49 8.39 -4.43
N ARG A 41 -5.53 9.10 -4.88
CA ARG A 41 -6.79 9.25 -4.12
C ARG A 41 -7.48 7.91 -3.84
N VAL A 42 -7.40 6.96 -4.77
CA VAL A 42 -8.02 5.63 -4.64
C VAL A 42 -7.27 4.84 -3.57
N LEU A 43 -5.94 4.87 -3.62
CA LEU A 43 -5.10 4.27 -2.57
C LEU A 43 -5.45 4.82 -1.18
N LYS A 44 -5.60 6.15 -1.07
CA LYS A 44 -5.97 6.81 0.19
C LYS A 44 -7.37 6.41 0.67
N ALA A 45 -8.34 6.34 -0.26
CA ALA A 45 -9.71 5.95 0.07
C ALA A 45 -9.76 4.49 0.56
N VAL A 46 -9.06 3.55 -0.10
CA VAL A 46 -8.92 2.17 0.37
C VAL A 46 -8.29 2.13 1.76
N ALA A 47 -7.18 2.82 1.96
CA ALA A 47 -6.47 2.82 3.25
C ALA A 47 -7.25 3.49 4.40
N SER A 48 -8.23 4.32 4.07
CA SER A 48 -9.09 5.03 5.02
C SER A 48 -10.50 4.40 5.12
N GLU A 49 -10.75 3.28 4.44
CA GLU A 49 -12.05 2.60 4.36
C GLU A 49 -13.20 3.54 3.92
N GLN A 50 -12.89 4.48 3.02
CA GLN A 50 -13.83 5.45 2.46
C GLN A 50 -14.31 5.06 1.07
N SER A 51 -15.41 5.67 0.63
CA SER A 51 -15.90 5.51 -0.75
C SER A 51 -14.85 5.97 -1.77
N LEU A 52 -14.68 5.19 -2.83
CA LEU A 52 -13.69 5.47 -3.88
C LEU A 52 -14.09 6.65 -4.78
N GLY A 53 -15.38 7.01 -4.78
CA GLY A 53 -15.96 8.02 -5.65
C GLY A 53 -15.97 7.60 -7.12
N ASP A 54 -15.92 8.57 -8.02
CA ASP A 54 -15.86 8.34 -9.47
C ASP A 54 -14.58 7.61 -9.87
N LEU A 55 -14.66 6.58 -10.71
CA LEU A 55 -13.52 5.82 -11.25
C LEU A 55 -13.52 5.75 -12.79
N THR A 56 -14.37 6.53 -13.48
CA THR A 56 -14.57 6.47 -14.94
C THR A 56 -13.30 6.67 -15.79
N THR A 57 -12.27 7.30 -15.23
CA THR A 57 -10.98 7.56 -15.91
C THR A 57 -9.93 6.47 -15.67
N LEU A 58 -10.25 5.46 -14.86
CA LEU A 58 -9.37 4.35 -14.55
C LEU A 58 -9.10 3.51 -15.82
N GLU A 59 -7.87 3.03 -15.93
CA GLU A 59 -7.42 2.13 -17.00
C GLU A 59 -7.96 0.71 -16.79
N ASP A 60 -7.81 0.19 -15.57
CA ASP A 60 -8.19 -1.17 -15.19
C ASP A 60 -8.72 -1.22 -13.75
N GLU A 61 -9.97 -1.67 -13.59
CA GLU A 61 -10.64 -1.84 -12.30
C GLU A 61 -10.04 -2.95 -11.44
N ALA A 62 -9.42 -3.98 -12.05
CA ALA A 62 -8.82 -5.08 -11.30
C ALA A 62 -7.68 -4.61 -10.38
N SER A 63 -6.97 -3.55 -10.78
CA SER A 63 -5.92 -2.92 -9.97
C SER A 63 -6.42 -2.39 -8.63
N VAL A 64 -7.68 -1.97 -8.56
CA VAL A 64 -8.29 -1.47 -7.31
C VAL A 64 -8.57 -2.62 -6.36
N GLU A 65 -9.10 -3.73 -6.88
CA GLU A 65 -9.36 -4.93 -6.09
C GLU A 65 -8.06 -5.55 -5.57
N GLU A 66 -7.00 -5.52 -6.37
CA GLU A 66 -5.68 -5.94 -5.93
C GLU A 66 -5.16 -5.10 -4.75
N VAL A 67 -5.25 -3.77 -4.85
CA VAL A 67 -4.85 -2.88 -3.75
C VAL A 67 -5.70 -3.10 -2.51
N LYS A 68 -7.01 -3.36 -2.64
CA LYS A 68 -7.87 -3.72 -1.50
C LYS A 68 -7.40 -5.01 -0.82
N ARG A 69 -7.09 -6.06 -1.59
CA ARG A 69 -6.57 -7.32 -1.05
C ARG A 69 -5.23 -7.11 -0.33
N ALA A 70 -4.33 -6.33 -0.93
CA ALA A 70 -3.07 -5.95 -0.31
C ALA A 70 -3.28 -5.24 1.03
N TYR A 71 -4.21 -4.29 1.08
CA TYR A 71 -4.55 -3.55 2.30
C TYR A 71 -5.15 -4.45 3.40
N GLU A 72 -6.02 -5.39 3.05
CA GLU A 72 -6.55 -6.36 4.01
C GLU A 72 -5.46 -7.29 4.55
N GLY A 73 -4.48 -7.66 3.72
CA GLY A 73 -3.27 -8.37 4.17
C GLY A 73 -2.48 -7.55 5.19
N LEU A 74 -2.24 -6.27 4.91
CA LEU A 74 -1.56 -5.35 5.82
C LEU A 74 -2.28 -5.21 7.17
N LYS A 75 -3.62 -5.09 7.15
CA LYS A 75 -4.43 -5.00 8.38
C LYS A 75 -4.32 -6.22 9.27
N ARG A 76 -4.13 -7.43 8.70
CA ARG A 76 -3.97 -8.66 9.49
C ARG A 76 -2.63 -8.67 10.23
N VAL A 77 -1.55 -8.33 9.55
CA VAL A 77 -0.21 -8.23 10.15
C VAL A 77 -0.20 -7.25 11.32
N SER A 78 -0.78 -6.06 11.14
CA SER A 78 -0.84 -5.05 12.21
C SER A 78 -1.70 -5.46 13.42
N ARG A 79 -2.63 -6.42 13.26
CA ARG A 79 -3.45 -6.96 14.37
C ARG A 79 -2.76 -8.11 15.09
N GLU A 80 -2.04 -8.97 14.37
CA GLU A 80 -1.30 -10.11 14.94
C GLU A 80 -0.15 -9.65 15.84
N ASP A 81 0.58 -8.60 15.44
CA ASP A 81 1.63 -7.97 16.25
C ASP A 81 1.12 -7.36 17.57
N LYS A 82 -0.17 -7.00 17.64
CA LYS A 82 -0.83 -6.49 18.85
C LYS A 82 -1.29 -7.60 19.80
N SER A 83 -1.35 -8.86 19.35
CA SER A 83 -1.85 -10.01 20.13
C SER A 83 -0.76 -10.86 20.78
N SER A 84 0.51 -10.66 20.42
CA SER A 84 1.63 -11.31 21.10
C SER A 84 1.76 -10.74 22.51
N PRO A 85 1.61 -11.55 23.58
CA PRO A 85 1.82 -11.08 24.94
C PRO A 85 3.27 -10.63 25.07
N LYS A 86 3.50 -9.39 25.52
CA LYS A 86 4.78 -9.04 26.13
C LYS A 86 4.91 -9.90 27.39
N GLY A 87 5.62 -11.02 27.28
CA GLY A 87 6.19 -11.75 28.40
C GLY A 87 7.42 -11.02 28.94
#